data_AF-A0A2K3KD68-F1
#
_entry.id   AF-A0A2K3KD68-F1
#
_cell.length_a   1.000
_cell.length_b   1.000
_cell.length_c   1.000
_cell.angle_alpha   90.00
_cell.angle_beta   90.00
_cell.angle_gamma   90.00
#
_symmetry.space_group_name_H-M   'P 1'
#
loop_
_entity.id
_entity.type
_entity.pdbx_description
1 polymer ?
#
loop_
_entity_poly.entity_id
_entity_poly.type
_entity_poly.pdbx_seq_one_letter_code
_entity_poly.pdbx_strand_id
1 'polypeptide(L)'
;PLGDLGTLDANEKGEAFYTGVKEKLRVADLIGRAIVVYATEDKSEHGIAAAVVARSAGVGENYKKLCTCDGTTIWEASDKDFVASKF
;
A
#
# COMPACT_ATOMS: atom_id res chain seq x y z
N PRO A 1 -7.33 17.93 -8.59
CA PRO A 1 -7.15 18.04 -7.11
C PRO A 1 -5.80 17.42 -6.70
N LEU A 2 -5.27 17.69 -5.50
CA LEU A 2 -3.94 17.15 -5.10
C LEU A 2 -3.88 15.61 -5.15
N GLY A 3 -4.97 14.94 -4.74
CA GLY A 3 -5.12 13.49 -4.77
C GLY A 3 -5.52 12.90 -6.13
N ASP A 4 -5.43 13.66 -7.21
CA ASP A 4 -5.67 13.13 -8.55
C ASP A 4 -4.44 12.38 -9.07
N LEU A 5 -4.61 11.06 -9.25
CA LEU A 5 -3.54 10.14 -9.68
C LEU A 5 -3.58 9.85 -11.19
N GLY A 6 -4.59 10.37 -11.91
CA GLY A 6 -4.77 10.17 -13.35
C GLY A 6 -5.80 9.09 -13.71
N THR A 7 -5.80 8.71 -14.99
CA THR A 7 -6.69 7.68 -15.55
C THR A 7 -5.96 6.35 -15.69
N LEU A 8 -6.69 5.25 -15.54
CA LEU A 8 -6.21 3.88 -15.74
C LEU A 8 -6.87 3.30 -16.99
N ASP A 9 -6.08 2.64 -17.83
CA ASP A 9 -6.60 1.81 -18.92
C ASP A 9 -6.75 0.37 -18.44
N ALA A 10 -7.99 -0.10 -18.35
CA ALA A 10 -8.28 -1.50 -18.05
C ALA A 10 -8.27 -2.32 -19.35
N ASN A 11 -7.58 -3.46 -19.33
CA ASN A 11 -7.56 -4.38 -20.45
C ASN A 11 -8.89 -5.15 -20.59
N GLU A 12 -9.02 -6.00 -21.60
CA GLU A 12 -10.22 -6.81 -21.85
C GLU A 12 -10.61 -7.75 -20.70
N LYS A 13 -9.67 -8.03 -19.78
CA LYS A 13 -9.91 -8.82 -18.56
C LYS A 13 -10.31 -7.97 -17.34
N GLY A 14 -10.36 -6.65 -17.48
CA GLY A 14 -10.62 -5.71 -16.39
C GLY A 14 -9.41 -5.45 -15.49
N GLU A 15 -8.20 -5.74 -15.95
CA GLU A 15 -6.96 -5.50 -15.19
C GLU A 15 -6.31 -4.19 -15.65
N ALA A 16 -5.78 -3.42 -14.70
CA ALA A 16 -5.02 -2.21 -14.98
C ALA A 16 -3.70 -2.21 -14.20
N PHE A 17 -2.63 -1.74 -14.84
CA PHE A 17 -1.32 -1.55 -14.23
C PHE A 17 -0.95 -0.09 -14.25
N TYR A 18 -0.47 0.44 -13.11
CA TYR A 18 -0.07 1.82 -12.99
C TYR A 18 1.19 1.96 -12.15
N THR A 19 2.11 2.80 -12.64
CA THR A 19 3.28 3.26 -11.91
C THR A 19 3.45 4.75 -12.20
N GLY A 20 3.72 5.54 -11.16
CA GLY A 20 3.81 6.99 -11.30
C GLY A 20 4.32 7.66 -10.04
N VAL A 21 4.88 8.86 -10.22
CA VAL A 21 5.37 9.71 -9.13
C VAL A 21 4.52 10.98 -9.07
N LYS A 22 4.14 11.40 -7.86
CA LYS A 22 3.39 12.65 -7.62
C LYS A 22 4.15 13.52 -6.63
N GLU A 23 4.91 14.49 -7.13
CA GLU A 23 5.86 15.29 -6.33
C GLU A 23 5.25 16.01 -5.11
N LYS A 24 4.00 16.45 -5.22
CA LYS A 24 3.31 17.22 -4.16
C LYS A 24 2.53 16.35 -3.18
N LEU A 25 2.58 15.03 -3.33
CA LEU A 25 1.85 14.07 -2.49
C LEU A 25 2.82 13.36 -1.55
N ARG A 26 2.63 13.52 -0.24
CA ARG A 26 3.46 12.87 0.77
C ARG A 26 2.69 11.74 1.43
N VAL A 27 3.32 10.57 1.58
CA VAL A 27 2.68 9.38 2.20
C VAL A 27 2.12 9.68 3.59
N ALA A 28 2.83 10.48 4.39
CA ALA A 28 2.39 10.87 5.73
C ALA A 28 1.04 11.61 5.73
N ASP A 29 0.74 12.38 4.68
CA ASP A 29 -0.53 13.10 4.55
C ASP A 29 -1.68 12.22 4.03
N LEU A 30 -1.36 11.00 3.55
CA LEU A 30 -2.32 10.06 2.96
C LEU A 30 -2.87 9.05 3.96
N ILE A 31 -2.14 8.74 5.04
CA ILE A 31 -2.56 7.72 6.01
C ILE A 31 -3.95 8.06 6.57
N GLY A 32 -4.89 7.11 6.46
CA GLY A 32 -6.28 7.29 6.89
C GLY A 32 -7.21 7.96 5.87
N ARG A 33 -6.68 8.44 4.73
CA ARG A 33 -7.50 8.83 3.57
C ARG A 33 -7.86 7.60 2.74
N ALA A 34 -8.70 7.78 1.72
CA ALA A 34 -9.06 6.73 0.78
C ALA A 34 -8.43 6.93 -0.60
N ILE A 35 -8.02 5.83 -1.23
CA ILE A 35 -7.89 5.73 -2.68
C ILE A 35 -9.24 5.28 -3.24
N VAL A 36 -9.67 5.88 -4.36
CA VAL A 36 -10.97 5.62 -4.98
C VAL A 36 -10.76 5.40 -6.47
N VAL A 37 -11.37 4.35 -7.01
CA VAL A 37 -11.41 4.07 -8.45
C VAL A 37 -12.80 4.42 -8.96
N TYR A 38 -12.86 5.10 -10.10
CA TYR A 38 -14.09 5.47 -10.79
C TYR A 38 -14.24 4.61 -12.05
N ALA A 39 -15.48 4.33 -12.46
CA ALA A 39 -15.76 3.54 -13.67
C ALA A 39 -15.28 4.25 -14.94
N THR A 40 -15.33 5.58 -14.92
CA THR A 40 -15.00 6.45 -16.05
C THR A 40 -14.22 7.66 -15.55
N GLU A 41 -13.77 8.52 -16.46
CA GLU A 41 -13.12 9.78 -16.11
C GLU A 41 -14.08 10.78 -15.43
N ASP A 42 -15.40 10.56 -15.56
CA ASP A 42 -16.42 11.38 -14.91
C ASP A 42 -16.53 11.03 -13.41
N LYS A 43 -16.06 11.96 -12.58
CA LYS A 43 -16.06 11.85 -11.11
C LYS A 43 -17.32 12.45 -10.47
N SER A 44 -18.32 12.84 -11.26
CA SER A 44 -19.63 13.25 -10.74
C SER A 44 -20.44 12.08 -10.20
N GLU A 45 -20.21 10.89 -10.76
CA GLU A 45 -20.74 9.61 -10.29
C GLU A 45 -19.94 9.05 -9.11
N HIS A 46 -20.56 8.12 -8.37
CA HIS A 46 -19.89 7.47 -7.25
C HIS A 46 -18.78 6.52 -7.71
N GLY A 47 -17.69 6.46 -6.95
CA GLY A 47 -16.59 5.52 -7.20
C GLY A 47 -17.06 4.05 -7.13
N ILE A 48 -16.45 3.19 -7.95
CA ILE A 48 -16.77 1.76 -8.01
C ILE A 48 -16.09 0.94 -6.92
N ALA A 49 -14.99 1.46 -6.37
CA ALA A 49 -14.27 0.85 -5.27
C ALA A 49 -13.49 1.92 -4.50
N ALA A 50 -13.31 1.69 -3.20
CA ALA A 50 -12.49 2.52 -2.35
C ALA A 50 -11.74 1.67 -1.32
N ALA A 51 -10.54 2.11 -0.95
CA ALA A 51 -9.76 1.49 0.11
C ALA A 51 -9.04 2.56 0.94
N VAL A 52 -8.89 2.30 2.23
CA VAL A 52 -8.16 3.20 3.14
C VAL A 52 -6.65 3.00 2.94
N VAL A 53 -5.92 4.11 2.82
CA VAL A 53 -4.46 4.09 2.80
C VAL A 53 -3.96 3.79 4.22
N ALA A 54 -3.50 2.56 4.42
CA ALA A 54 -2.98 2.08 5.69
C ALA A 54 -1.44 2.14 5.74
N ARG A 55 -0.90 2.08 6.96
CA ARG A 55 0.54 1.88 7.16
C ARG A 55 0.90 0.44 6.80
N SER A 56 1.94 0.28 6.00
CA SER A 56 2.64 -1.00 5.82
C SER A 56 4.03 -0.87 6.44
N ALA A 57 4.55 -1.97 6.95
CA ALA A 57 5.97 -2.03 7.23
C ALA A 57 6.76 -1.91 5.93
N GLY A 58 7.93 -1.25 5.97
CA GLY A 58 8.89 -1.28 4.89
C GLY A 58 9.45 -2.68 4.68
N VAL A 59 10.12 -2.87 3.55
CA VAL A 59 10.81 -4.13 3.24
C VAL A 59 11.87 -4.37 4.31
N GLY A 60 11.75 -5.49 5.01
CA GLY A 60 12.65 -5.84 6.11
C GLY A 60 12.35 -5.14 7.43
N GLU A 61 11.34 -4.28 7.56
CA GLU A 61 11.09 -3.55 8.81
C GLU A 61 10.08 -4.24 9.77
N ASN A 62 9.52 -5.39 9.36
CA ASN A 62 8.51 -6.13 10.16
C ASN A 62 9.09 -7.40 10.78
N TYR A 63 10.03 -7.25 11.69
CA TYR A 63 10.55 -8.39 12.43
C TYR A 63 9.50 -8.92 13.41
N LYS A 64 9.21 -10.21 13.31
CA LYS A 64 8.23 -10.86 14.18
C LYS A 64 8.94 -11.53 15.34
N LYS A 65 8.33 -11.42 16.52
CA LYS A 65 8.77 -12.08 17.74
C LYS A 65 7.65 -12.99 18.24
N LEU A 66 7.98 -14.25 18.49
CA LEU A 66 7.09 -15.22 19.11
C LEU A 66 7.46 -15.34 20.58
N CYS A 67 6.51 -15.08 21.47
CA CYS A 67 6.71 -15.18 22.91
C CYS A 67 5.55 -15.93 23.58
N THR A 68 5.83 -16.55 24.72
CA THR A 68 4.84 -17.08 25.66
C THR A 68 4.20 -15.94 26.46
N CYS A 69 3.05 -16.21 27.10
CA CYS A 69 2.29 -15.21 27.85
C CYS A 69 3.03 -14.61 29.06
N ASP A 70 4.07 -15.30 29.56
CA ASP A 70 4.94 -14.81 30.63
C ASP A 70 6.07 -13.88 30.12
N GLY A 71 6.13 -13.62 28.81
CA GLY A 71 7.14 -12.78 28.17
C GLY A 71 8.38 -13.54 27.69
N THR A 72 8.49 -14.86 27.92
CA THR A 72 9.63 -15.63 27.43
C THR A 72 9.61 -15.70 25.90
N THR A 73 10.71 -15.31 25.27
CA THR A 73 10.84 -15.35 23.80
C THR A 73 11.17 -16.76 23.34
N ILE A 74 10.34 -17.32 22.47
CA ILE A 74 10.55 -18.64 21.84
C ILE A 74 11.38 -18.46 20.57
N TRP A 75 11.11 -17.39 19.82
CA TRP A 75 11.76 -17.11 18.54
C TRP A 75 11.68 -15.62 18.21
N GLU A 76 12.67 -15.11 17.47
CA GLU A 76 12.74 -13.72 17.04
C GLU A 76 13.40 -13.66 15.66
N ALA A 77 12.78 -12.93 14.73
CA ALA A 77 13.48 -12.43 13.55
C ALA A 77 14.22 -11.14 13.89
N SER A 78 15.36 -10.94 13.25
CA SER A 78 16.20 -9.75 13.35
C SER A 78 16.60 -9.24 11.96
N ASP A 79 17.28 -8.11 11.94
CA ASP A 79 17.88 -7.52 10.74
C ASP A 79 18.87 -8.45 10.03
N LYS A 80 19.52 -9.34 10.78
CA LYS A 80 20.42 -10.36 10.25
C LYS A 80 19.72 -11.46 9.48
N ASP A 81 18.42 -11.67 9.73
CA ASP A 81 17.63 -12.71 9.07
C ASP A 81 17.03 -12.22 7.74
N PHE A 82 17.05 -10.91 7.49
CA PHE A 82 16.61 -10.36 6.23
C PHE A 82 17.69 -10.54 5.15
N VAL A 83 17.38 -11.37 4.15
CA VAL A 83 18.21 -11.55 2.96
C VAL A 83 17.44 -11.03 1.76
N ALA A 84 17.95 -9.96 1.14
CA ALA A 84 17.40 -9.47 -0.11
C ALA A 84 17.57 -10.54 -1.21
N SER A 85 16.49 -10.81 -1.97
CA SER A 85 16.57 -11.72 -3.11
C SER A 85 17.60 -11.20 -4.10
N LYS A 86 18.53 -12.06 -4.52
CA LYS A 86 19.45 -11.76 -5.61
C LYS A 86 18.67 -11.95 -6.92
N PHE A 87 18.31 -10.84 -7.56
CA PHE A 87 17.96 -10.82 -8.97
C PHE A 87 19.25 -10.65 -9.78
#